data_AF-A0A7C3V0I0-F1
#
_entry.id   AF-A0A7C3V0I0-F1
#
_cell.length_a   1.000
_cell.length_b   1.000
_cell.length_c   1.000
_cell.angle_alpha   90.00
_cell.angle_beta   90.00
_cell.angle_gamma   90.00
#
_symmetry.space_group_name_H-M   'P 1'
#
loop_
_entity.id
_entity.type
_entity.pdbx_description
1 polymer ?
#
loop_
_entity_poly.entity_id
_entity_poly.type
_entity_poly.pdbx_seq_one_letter_code
_entity_poly.pdbx_strand_id
1 'polypeptide(L)'
;MKNSVAVATIVAIVFAAGWFMQPITPHQECVESTYAVFSPGADGELLALLESANRSIDVELYQFSHEPLLEKLVNAREKGVQIRVILEPRLEGNDNVEAARFLGKRGISVRWASLSFARTHSKFAIVDGSVVFVGSPNWSYYAMRKNREAAVIVKGGDAVEEFNKVFEEDWEIAKPA
;
A
#
# COMPACT_ATOMS: atom_id res chain seq x y z
N MET A 1 43.09 58.84 11.57
CA MET A 1 43.55 57.67 12.34
C MET A 1 43.68 56.50 11.38
N LYS A 2 44.84 55.84 11.42
CA LYS A 2 45.21 54.69 10.60
C LYS A 2 44.33 53.48 10.94
N ASN A 3 43.97 52.68 9.94
CA ASN A 3 44.44 51.29 9.84
C ASN A 3 44.04 50.70 8.47
N SER A 4 45.06 50.41 7.68
CA SER A 4 45.02 49.63 6.45
C SER A 4 45.10 48.14 6.80
N VAL A 5 44.33 47.28 6.13
CA VAL A 5 44.79 45.95 5.69
C VAL A 5 44.20 45.68 4.30
N ALA A 6 45.06 45.13 3.45
CA ALA A 6 44.92 44.94 2.03
C ALA A 6 44.40 43.54 1.66
N VAL A 7 43.80 43.45 0.47
CA VAL A 7 43.98 42.39 -0.57
C VAL A 7 43.67 40.95 -0.17
N ALA A 8 42.68 40.34 -0.83
CA ALA A 8 42.90 39.19 -1.74
C ALA A 8 41.61 38.77 -2.45
N THR A 9 41.72 38.71 -3.77
CA THR A 9 40.91 38.00 -4.77
C THR A 9 40.25 36.71 -4.27
N ILE A 10 39.01 36.47 -4.67
CA ILE A 10 38.55 35.25 -5.37
C ILE A 10 37.21 35.59 -6.05
N VAL A 11 37.28 35.81 -7.36
CA VAL A 11 36.22 35.38 -8.26
C VAL A 11 36.48 33.90 -8.49
N ALA A 12 35.64 33.03 -7.92
CA ALA A 12 35.56 31.64 -8.34
C ALA A 12 34.13 31.16 -8.13
N ILE A 13 33.46 31.00 -9.27
CA ILE A 13 32.27 30.20 -9.49
C ILE A 13 32.41 28.86 -8.78
N VAL A 14 31.43 28.50 -7.95
CA VAL A 14 31.10 27.10 -7.67
C VAL A 14 29.60 26.94 -7.85
N PHE A 15 29.17 26.96 -9.11
CA PHE A 15 28.04 26.13 -9.55
C PHE A 15 28.54 24.68 -9.47
N ALA A 16 28.55 24.09 -8.27
CA ALA A 16 28.81 22.66 -8.10
C ALA A 16 27.80 22.07 -7.13
N ALA A 17 26.62 21.82 -7.67
CA ALA A 17 25.96 20.52 -7.62
C ALA A 17 24.66 20.73 -8.42
N GLY A 18 24.63 20.55 -9.74
CA GLY A 18 25.07 19.29 -10.34
C GLY A 18 24.26 18.10 -9.81
N TRP A 19 23.19 18.32 -9.03
CA TRP A 19 22.10 17.35 -8.94
C TRP A 19 21.41 17.42 -10.28
N PHE A 20 21.97 16.69 -11.23
CA PHE A 20 21.25 16.22 -12.39
C PHE A 20 19.88 15.78 -11.89
N MET A 21 18.84 16.56 -12.19
CA MET A 21 17.57 15.93 -12.54
C MET A 21 17.95 15.02 -13.69
N GLN A 22 18.35 13.78 -13.37
CA GLN A 22 18.25 12.74 -14.37
C GLN A 22 16.78 12.81 -14.80
N PRO A 23 16.48 13.04 -16.08
CA PRO A 23 15.12 12.87 -16.53
C PRO A 23 14.68 11.52 -15.96
N ILE A 24 13.51 11.47 -15.33
CA ILE A 24 12.92 10.21 -14.96
C ILE A 24 12.76 9.50 -16.29
N THR A 25 13.73 8.67 -16.67
CA THR A 25 13.55 7.67 -17.71
C THR A 25 12.47 6.79 -17.13
N PRO A 26 11.25 6.82 -17.69
CA PRO A 26 10.23 5.90 -17.23
C PRO A 26 10.85 4.52 -17.35
N HIS A 27 11.01 3.82 -16.23
CA HIS A 27 11.16 2.38 -16.33
C HIS A 27 9.86 1.94 -16.99
N GLN A 28 9.93 1.45 -18.22
CA GLN A 28 8.74 1.10 -18.98
C GLN A 28 8.24 -0.24 -18.43
N GLU A 29 7.59 -0.19 -17.28
CA GLU A 29 6.85 -1.32 -16.76
C GLU A 29 5.64 -1.54 -17.66
N CYS A 30 5.52 -2.74 -18.20
CA CYS A 30 4.33 -3.10 -18.95
C CYS A 30 3.16 -3.25 -17.97
N VAL A 31 2.03 -2.60 -18.27
CA VAL A 31 0.76 -2.82 -17.57
C VAL A 31 -0.33 -3.02 -18.63
N GLU A 32 -1.28 -3.93 -18.38
CA GLU A 32 -2.38 -4.16 -19.32
C GLU A 32 -3.35 -2.97 -19.30
N SER A 33 -3.72 -2.52 -18.10
CA SER A 33 -4.57 -1.34 -17.90
C SER A 33 -4.43 -0.76 -16.50
N THR A 34 -4.77 0.53 -16.37
CA THR A 34 -4.84 1.23 -15.09
C THR A 34 -6.10 2.07 -14.98
N TYR A 35 -6.64 2.17 -13.77
CA TYR A 35 -7.84 2.94 -13.46
C TYR A 35 -7.62 3.76 -12.20
N ALA A 36 -7.93 5.05 -12.23
CA ALA A 36 -7.85 5.90 -11.04
C ALA A 36 -9.12 5.75 -10.20
N VAL A 37 -8.94 5.64 -8.88
CA VAL A 37 -10.01 5.57 -7.89
C VAL A 37 -9.83 6.70 -6.90
N PHE A 38 -10.92 7.40 -6.55
CA PHE A 38 -10.87 8.51 -5.60
C PHE A 38 -11.90 8.31 -4.50
N SER A 39 -11.54 8.74 -3.30
CA SER A 39 -12.50 8.91 -2.19
C SER A 39 -13.00 10.35 -2.18
N PRO A 40 -14.28 10.62 -1.83
CA PRO A 40 -15.31 9.69 -1.33
C PRO A 40 -15.82 8.64 -2.32
N GLY A 41 -16.01 7.40 -1.85
CA GLY A 41 -16.64 6.31 -2.62
C GLY A 41 -15.66 5.24 -3.15
N ALA A 42 -14.40 5.30 -2.75
CA ALA A 42 -13.35 4.37 -3.20
C ALA A 42 -13.63 2.90 -2.78
N ASP A 43 -14.39 2.68 -1.71
CA ASP A 43 -14.82 1.35 -1.30
C ASP A 43 -15.74 0.68 -2.33
N GLY A 44 -16.48 1.42 -3.17
CA GLY A 44 -17.30 0.83 -4.22
C GLY A 44 -16.48 0.04 -5.24
N GLU A 45 -15.41 0.65 -5.75
CA GLU A 45 -14.47 0.02 -6.69
C GLU A 45 -13.73 -1.14 -6.02
N LEU A 46 -13.27 -0.96 -4.78
CA LEU A 46 -12.58 -2.02 -4.05
C LEU A 46 -13.50 -3.20 -3.72
N LEU A 47 -14.75 -2.96 -3.34
CA LEU A 47 -15.74 -4.02 -3.10
C LEU A 47 -16.02 -4.82 -4.38
N ALA A 48 -16.12 -4.15 -5.53
CA ALA A 48 -16.31 -4.80 -6.82
C ALA A 48 -15.09 -5.64 -7.20
N LEU A 49 -13.88 -5.12 -6.97
CA LEU A 49 -12.64 -5.85 -7.21
C LEU A 49 -12.54 -7.11 -6.34
N LEU A 50 -12.77 -7.00 -5.03
CA LEU A 50 -12.75 -8.15 -4.12
C LEU A 50 -13.84 -9.18 -4.46
N GLU A 51 -15.01 -8.74 -4.96
CA GLU A 51 -16.07 -9.64 -5.44
C GLU A 51 -15.67 -10.44 -6.68
N SER A 52 -14.78 -9.90 -7.52
CA SER A 52 -14.32 -10.57 -8.75
C SER A 52 -13.29 -11.68 -8.53
N ALA A 53 -12.80 -11.86 -7.30
CA ALA A 53 -11.76 -12.85 -6.98
C ALA A 53 -12.25 -14.29 -7.17
N ASN A 54 -11.46 -15.13 -7.83
CA ASN A 54 -11.77 -16.54 -8.08
C ASN A 54 -10.82 -17.51 -7.36
N ARG A 55 -9.60 -17.08 -7.06
CA ARG A 55 -8.53 -17.93 -6.54
C ARG A 55 -7.94 -17.38 -5.25
N SER A 56 -7.53 -16.12 -5.24
CA SER A 56 -6.82 -15.55 -4.09
C SER A 56 -7.05 -14.06 -3.91
N ILE A 57 -6.95 -13.62 -2.65
CA ILE A 57 -6.87 -12.21 -2.26
C ILE A 57 -5.75 -12.07 -1.23
N ASP A 58 -4.78 -11.24 -1.55
CA ASP A 58 -3.68 -10.87 -0.66
C ASP A 58 -3.83 -9.40 -0.27
N VAL A 59 -3.75 -9.08 1.02
CA VAL A 59 -4.03 -7.73 1.55
C VAL A 59 -2.93 -7.30 2.50
N GLU A 60 -2.40 -6.09 2.33
CA GLU A 60 -1.47 -5.47 3.28
C GLU A 60 -1.96 -4.06 3.64
N LEU A 61 -2.14 -3.83 4.95
CA LEU A 61 -2.75 -2.60 5.46
C LEU A 61 -2.09 -2.05 6.71
N TYR A 62 -1.94 -0.73 6.70
CA TYR A 62 -1.63 0.03 7.91
C TYR A 62 -2.80 0.05 8.91
N GLN A 63 -4.04 0.26 8.45
CA GLN A 63 -5.24 0.30 9.29
C GLN A 63 -6.43 -0.31 8.57
N PHE A 64 -7.16 -1.18 9.26
CA PHE A 64 -8.37 -1.84 8.77
C PHE A 64 -9.49 -1.83 9.82
N SER A 65 -10.57 -1.11 9.54
CA SER A 65 -11.81 -1.07 10.35
C SER A 65 -13.10 -0.95 9.53
N HIS A 66 -13.02 -0.97 8.19
CA HIS A 66 -14.18 -0.83 7.31
C HIS A 66 -15.00 -2.12 7.23
N GLU A 67 -16.10 -2.20 7.98
CA GLU A 67 -16.98 -3.38 8.09
C GLU A 67 -17.40 -3.99 6.74
N PRO A 68 -17.90 -3.24 5.73
CA PRO A 68 -18.23 -3.84 4.44
C PRO A 68 -17.08 -4.57 3.74
N LEU A 69 -15.83 -4.13 3.95
CA LEU A 69 -14.66 -4.77 3.35
C LEU A 69 -14.27 -6.03 4.13
N LEU A 70 -14.40 -6.02 5.47
CA LEU A 70 -14.24 -7.22 6.30
C LEU A 70 -15.22 -8.32 5.88
N GLU A 71 -16.51 -7.97 5.79
CA GLU A 71 -17.55 -8.90 5.35
C GLU A 71 -17.32 -9.39 3.91
N LYS A 72 -16.81 -8.52 3.03
CA LYS A 72 -16.48 -8.92 1.65
C LYS A 72 -15.41 -10.01 1.61
N LEU A 73 -14.35 -9.90 2.42
CA LEU A 73 -13.32 -10.93 2.51
C LEU A 73 -13.89 -12.25 3.05
N VAL A 74 -14.76 -12.19 4.05
CA VAL A 74 -15.43 -13.39 4.58
C VAL A 74 -16.26 -14.09 3.50
N ASN A 75 -17.08 -13.34 2.76
CA ASN A 75 -17.88 -13.89 1.67
C ASN A 75 -17.02 -14.54 0.59
N ALA A 76 -15.88 -13.93 0.24
CA ALA A 76 -14.93 -14.52 -0.71
C ALA A 76 -14.32 -15.83 -0.15
N ARG A 77 -13.95 -15.85 1.13
CA ARG A 77 -13.42 -17.03 1.81
C ARG A 77 -14.40 -18.20 1.80
N GLU A 78 -15.69 -17.93 2.03
CA GLU A 78 -16.77 -18.93 1.99
C GLU A 78 -16.98 -19.52 0.60
N LYS A 79 -16.71 -18.74 -0.46
CA LYS A 79 -16.69 -19.22 -1.86
C LYS A 79 -15.42 -20.03 -2.20
N GLY A 80 -14.49 -20.19 -1.26
CA GLY A 80 -13.27 -20.98 -1.44
C GLY A 80 -12.04 -20.17 -1.87
N VAL A 81 -12.13 -18.84 -1.95
CA VAL A 81 -10.99 -17.97 -2.26
C VAL A 81 -9.97 -18.04 -1.11
N GLN A 82 -8.70 -18.22 -1.44
CA GLN A 82 -7.61 -18.17 -0.46
C GLN A 82 -7.33 -16.71 -0.07
N ILE A 83 -7.30 -16.42 1.23
CA ILE A 83 -7.09 -15.04 1.70
C ILE A 83 -5.95 -14.97 2.70
N ARG A 84 -5.03 -14.03 2.45
CA ARG A 84 -3.92 -13.67 3.32
C ARG A 84 -3.97 -12.19 3.64
N VAL A 85 -3.81 -11.84 4.91
CA VAL A 85 -3.86 -10.44 5.36
C VAL A 85 -2.66 -10.13 6.24
N ILE A 86 -1.93 -9.06 5.93
CA ILE A 86 -0.86 -8.49 6.74
C ILE A 86 -1.35 -7.15 7.32
N LEU A 87 -1.26 -7.00 8.64
CA LEU A 87 -1.67 -5.78 9.35
C LEU A 87 -0.52 -5.19 10.17
N GLU A 88 -0.35 -3.87 10.15
CA GLU A 88 0.62 -3.19 11.01
C GLU A 88 0.22 -3.35 12.50
N PRO A 89 1.09 -3.93 13.35
CA PRO A 89 0.77 -4.14 14.76
C PRO A 89 0.85 -2.89 15.63
N ARG A 90 1.53 -1.82 15.21
CA ARG A 90 1.79 -0.59 15.99
C ARG A 90 0.86 0.55 15.56
N LEU A 91 -0.44 0.28 15.62
CA LEU A 91 -1.50 1.28 15.43
C LEU A 91 -1.97 1.83 16.79
N GLU A 92 -2.30 3.11 16.86
CA GLU A 92 -3.01 3.65 18.01
C GLU A 92 -4.49 3.22 17.96
N GLY A 93 -4.97 2.53 18.99
CA GLY A 93 -6.31 1.95 19.04
C GLY A 93 -6.34 0.45 18.72
N ASN A 94 -7.54 -0.10 18.51
CA ASN A 94 -7.76 -1.54 18.41
C ASN A 94 -8.22 -2.02 17.03
N ASP A 95 -8.36 -1.14 16.04
CA ASP A 95 -8.90 -1.46 14.70
C ASP A 95 -8.29 -2.75 14.12
N ASN A 96 -6.96 -2.81 14.01
CA ASN A 96 -6.29 -3.98 13.43
C ASN A 96 -6.42 -5.24 14.30
N VAL A 97 -6.47 -5.10 15.63
CA VAL A 97 -6.69 -6.22 16.56
C VAL A 97 -8.09 -6.79 16.41
N GLU A 98 -9.09 -5.93 16.23
CA GLU A 98 -10.48 -6.33 16.00
C GLU A 98 -10.66 -6.94 14.62
N ALA A 99 -10.09 -6.35 13.58
CA ALA A 99 -10.06 -6.90 12.22
C ALA A 99 -9.38 -8.28 12.18
N ALA A 100 -8.19 -8.43 12.77
CA ALA A 100 -7.48 -9.70 12.84
C ALA A 100 -8.31 -10.78 13.54
N ARG A 101 -8.91 -10.45 14.69
CA ARG A 101 -9.80 -11.36 15.43
C ARG A 101 -11.03 -11.73 14.60
N PHE A 102 -11.65 -10.77 13.93
CA PHE A 102 -12.85 -10.98 13.13
C PHE A 102 -12.58 -11.92 11.95
N LEU A 103 -11.50 -11.69 11.21
CA LEU A 103 -11.09 -12.48 10.05
C LEU A 103 -10.55 -13.85 10.45
N GLY A 104 -9.69 -13.91 11.46
CA GLY A 104 -9.09 -15.15 11.96
C GLY A 104 -10.13 -16.16 12.47
N LYS A 105 -11.17 -15.69 13.17
CA LYS A 105 -12.32 -16.53 13.60
C LYS A 105 -13.09 -17.15 12.43
N ARG A 106 -12.92 -16.63 11.22
CA ARG A 106 -13.61 -17.06 9.99
C ARG A 106 -12.66 -17.79 9.02
N GLY A 107 -11.52 -18.24 9.52
CA GLY A 107 -10.59 -19.09 8.76
C GLY A 107 -9.80 -18.34 7.69
N ILE A 108 -9.65 -17.02 7.83
CA ILE A 108 -8.75 -16.18 7.01
C ILE A 108 -7.40 -16.09 7.73
N SER A 109 -6.32 -16.29 6.99
CA SER A 109 -4.96 -16.20 7.53
C SER A 109 -4.57 -14.74 7.71
N VAL A 110 -4.39 -14.31 8.96
CA VAL A 110 -3.94 -12.95 9.30
C VAL A 110 -2.56 -13.02 9.95
N ARG A 111 -1.68 -12.10 9.58
CA ARG A 111 -0.35 -11.93 10.17
C ARG A 111 -0.12 -10.47 10.57
N TRP A 112 0.62 -10.28 11.66
CA TRP A 112 1.22 -9.01 12.04
C TRP A 112 2.45 -8.74 11.16
N ALA A 113 2.49 -7.55 10.56
CA ALA A 113 3.61 -7.07 9.77
C ALA A 113 4.92 -7.09 10.57
N SER A 114 6.04 -7.23 9.86
CA SER A 114 7.36 -7.32 10.49
C SER A 114 7.75 -6.05 11.25
N LEU A 115 8.34 -6.25 12.43
CA LEU A 115 8.90 -5.15 13.23
C LEU A 115 10.27 -4.67 12.72
N SER A 116 10.81 -5.28 11.66
CA SER A 116 12.04 -4.83 10.99
C SER A 116 11.91 -3.45 10.35
N PHE A 117 10.69 -3.04 10.01
CA PHE A 117 10.40 -1.69 9.52
C PHE A 117 9.91 -0.78 10.65
N ALA A 118 10.12 0.54 10.50
CA ALA A 118 9.55 1.52 11.42
C ALA A 118 8.02 1.44 11.45
N ARG A 119 7.40 1.32 10.27
CA ARG A 119 5.99 0.98 10.04
C ARG A 119 5.84 0.32 8.67
N THR A 120 4.96 -0.68 8.56
CA THR A 120 4.36 -1.12 7.30
C THR A 120 3.16 -0.22 7.03
N HIS A 121 3.38 0.84 6.24
CA HIS A 121 2.36 1.87 5.98
C HIS A 121 1.64 1.69 4.64
N SER A 122 1.80 0.55 4.00
CA SER A 122 1.17 0.19 2.73
C SER A 122 -0.35 0.07 2.87
N LYS A 123 -1.08 0.35 1.79
CA LYS A 123 -2.48 -0.05 1.64
C LYS A 123 -2.68 -0.58 0.24
N PHE A 124 -2.69 -1.90 0.11
CA PHE A 124 -2.98 -2.54 -1.16
C PHE A 124 -3.68 -3.88 -0.99
N ALA A 125 -4.30 -4.33 -2.07
CA ALA A 125 -4.78 -5.69 -2.21
C ALA A 125 -4.45 -6.21 -3.61
N ILE A 126 -4.10 -7.49 -3.69
CA ILE A 126 -3.84 -8.23 -4.92
C ILE A 126 -4.95 -9.27 -5.09
N VAL A 127 -5.64 -9.25 -6.22
CA VAL A 127 -6.70 -10.21 -6.57
C VAL A 127 -6.19 -11.14 -7.65
N ASP A 128 -6.30 -12.44 -7.38
CA ASP A 128 -5.91 -13.55 -8.25
C ASP A 128 -4.47 -13.47 -8.79
N GLY A 129 -3.60 -12.70 -8.12
CA GLY A 129 -2.22 -12.42 -8.54
C GLY A 129 -2.10 -11.54 -9.79
N SER A 130 -3.21 -10.96 -10.28
CA SER A 130 -3.26 -10.29 -11.59
C SER A 130 -3.81 -8.86 -11.57
N VAL A 131 -4.46 -8.45 -10.48
CA VAL A 131 -5.01 -7.10 -10.32
C VAL A 131 -4.64 -6.55 -8.96
N VAL A 132 -4.09 -5.34 -8.90
CA VAL A 132 -3.69 -4.66 -7.66
C VAL A 132 -4.54 -3.43 -7.47
N PHE A 133 -5.16 -3.27 -6.31
CA PHE A 133 -5.61 -1.97 -5.80
C PHE A 133 -4.53 -1.43 -4.87
N VAL A 134 -4.03 -0.23 -5.10
CA VAL A 134 -3.04 0.42 -4.23
C VAL A 134 -3.30 1.92 -4.12
N GLY A 135 -3.12 2.50 -2.93
CA GLY A 135 -3.26 3.94 -2.78
C GLY A 135 -3.05 4.47 -1.37
N SER A 136 -3.48 5.72 -1.19
CA SER A 136 -3.47 6.41 0.10
C SER A 136 -4.52 5.95 1.13
N PRO A 137 -5.71 5.40 0.77
CA PRO A 137 -6.74 5.17 1.77
C PRO A 137 -6.41 3.97 2.65
N ASN A 138 -6.37 4.20 3.97
CA ASN A 138 -6.62 3.12 4.93
C ASN A 138 -7.98 2.48 4.66
N TRP A 139 -8.18 1.23 5.05
CA TRP A 139 -9.47 0.57 4.93
C TRP A 139 -10.32 0.90 6.15
N SER A 140 -10.66 2.18 6.30
CA SER A 140 -11.52 2.73 7.35
C SER A 140 -12.67 3.52 6.73
N TYR A 141 -13.76 3.70 7.47
CA TYR A 141 -14.94 4.45 6.99
C TYR A 141 -14.56 5.86 6.52
N TYR A 142 -13.76 6.59 7.29
CA TYR A 142 -13.37 7.95 6.94
C TYR A 142 -12.52 8.01 5.67
N ALA A 143 -11.49 7.16 5.57
CA ALA A 143 -10.64 7.14 4.38
C ALA A 143 -11.43 6.80 3.11
N MET A 144 -12.35 5.82 3.18
CA MET A 144 -13.11 5.35 2.01
C MET A 144 -14.30 6.23 1.62
N ARG A 145 -14.91 6.96 2.57
CA ARG A 145 -16.20 7.66 2.34
C ARG A 145 -16.21 9.14 2.70
N LYS A 146 -15.16 9.69 3.32
CA LYS A 146 -15.15 11.07 3.83
C LYS A 146 -13.93 11.86 3.40
N ASN A 147 -12.74 11.27 3.50
CA ASN A 147 -11.48 11.92 3.15
C ASN A 147 -11.33 12.04 1.63
N ARG A 148 -10.46 12.97 1.21
CA ARG A 148 -9.97 12.97 -0.16
C ARG A 148 -8.75 12.07 -0.25
N GLU A 149 -8.95 10.89 -0.82
CA GLU A 149 -7.91 9.87 -1.02
C GLU A 149 -7.78 9.56 -2.52
N ALA A 150 -6.64 9.03 -2.91
CA ALA A 150 -6.37 8.58 -4.27
C ALA A 150 -5.78 7.16 -4.25
N ALA A 151 -6.27 6.34 -5.16
CA ALA A 151 -5.79 5.00 -5.40
C ALA A 151 -5.78 4.71 -6.91
N VAL A 152 -5.11 3.64 -7.28
CA VAL A 152 -5.12 3.11 -8.64
C VAL A 152 -5.41 1.62 -8.58
N ILE A 153 -6.16 1.14 -9.57
CA ILE A 153 -6.25 -0.27 -9.90
C ILE A 153 -5.32 -0.52 -11.07
N VAL A 154 -4.40 -1.45 -10.92
CA VAL A 154 -3.42 -1.87 -11.94
C VAL A 154 -3.72 -3.32 -12.32
N LYS A 155 -3.81 -3.60 -13.61
CA LYS A 155 -4.05 -4.95 -14.12
C LYS A 155 -2.87 -5.42 -14.97
N GLY A 156 -2.36 -6.60 -14.63
CA GLY A 156 -1.31 -7.32 -15.35
C GLY A 156 0.03 -6.60 -15.45
N GLY A 157 1.03 -7.36 -15.89
CA GLY A 157 2.37 -6.88 -16.23
C GLY A 157 3.28 -6.63 -15.02
N ASP A 158 4.43 -6.03 -15.29
CA ASP A 158 5.61 -6.02 -14.41
C ASP A 158 5.30 -5.41 -13.03
N ALA A 159 4.47 -4.36 -12.99
CA ALA A 159 4.06 -3.71 -11.75
C ALA A 159 3.33 -4.70 -10.82
N VAL A 160 2.41 -5.51 -11.37
CA VAL A 160 1.67 -6.51 -10.59
C VAL A 160 2.60 -7.63 -10.13
N GLU A 161 3.55 -8.05 -10.96
CA GLU A 161 4.54 -9.06 -10.58
C GLU A 161 5.40 -8.60 -9.40
N GLU A 162 5.82 -7.33 -9.38
CA GLU A 162 6.57 -6.78 -8.25
C GLU A 162 5.73 -6.71 -6.97
N PHE A 163 4.44 -6.35 -7.06
CA PHE A 163 3.54 -6.40 -5.89
C PHE A 163 3.40 -7.82 -5.33
N ASN A 164 3.25 -8.84 -6.20
CA ASN A 164 3.20 -10.23 -5.75
C ASN A 164 4.49 -10.61 -5.03
N LYS A 165 5.66 -10.27 -5.61
CA LYS A 165 6.97 -10.56 -5.01
C LYS A 165 7.14 -9.90 -3.64
N VAL A 166 6.89 -8.60 -3.54
CA VAL A 166 6.99 -7.86 -2.27
C VAL A 166 6.04 -8.44 -1.23
N PHE A 167 4.79 -8.76 -1.60
CA PHE A 167 3.86 -9.37 -0.67
C PHE A 167 4.35 -10.72 -0.14
N GLU A 168 4.95 -11.58 -0.97
CA GLU A 168 5.53 -12.84 -0.50
C GLU A 168 6.70 -12.61 0.47
N GLU A 169 7.59 -11.67 0.14
CA GLU A 169 8.73 -11.30 1.01
C GLU A 169 8.23 -10.82 2.38
N ASP A 170 7.25 -9.93 2.40
CA ASP A 170 6.64 -9.41 3.62
C ASP A 170 5.85 -10.50 4.38
N TRP A 171 5.16 -11.38 3.66
CA TRP A 171 4.44 -12.50 4.25
C TRP A 171 5.35 -13.45 5.02
N GLU A 172 6.51 -13.82 4.44
CA GLU A 172 7.47 -14.74 5.05
C GLU A 172 8.05 -14.22 6.37
N ILE A 173 8.28 -12.91 6.48
CA ILE A 173 8.80 -12.29 7.70
C ILE A 173 7.71 -11.91 8.71
N ALA A 174 6.46 -11.78 8.27
CA ALA A 174 5.29 -11.50 9.12
C ALA A 174 4.99 -12.66 10.09
N LYS A 175 4.38 -12.34 11.24
CA LYS A 175 4.07 -13.31 12.30
C LYS A 175 2.57 -13.59 12.39
N PRO A 176 2.11 -14.83 12.64
CA PRO A 176 0.68 -15.11 12.85
C PRO A 176 0.04 -14.15 13.86
N ALA A 177 -1.18 -13.70 13.55
CA ALA A 177 -1.89 -12.70 14.34
C ALA A 177 -2.60 -13.24 15.59
#